data_AF-A0A2U2RZJ3-F1
#
_entry.id   AF-A0A2U2RZJ3-F1
#
_cell.length_a   1.000
_cell.length_b   1.000
_cell.length_c   1.000
_cell.angle_alpha   90.00
_cell.angle_beta   90.00
_cell.angle_gamma   90.00
#
_symmetry.space_group_name_H-M   'P 1'
#
loop_
_entity.id
_entity.type
_entity.pdbx_description
1 polymer ?
#
loop_
_entity_poly.entity_id
_entity_poly.type
_entity_poly.pdbx_seq_one_letter_code
_entity_poly.pdbx_strand_id
1 'polypeptide(L)' 'MKDYIIPISILISSLIIGFAILGSSQTERFEHIENNVVFDKKTGTTYYTDKKQYLDKKGDRYQYD' A
#
# COMPACT_ATOMS: atom_id res chain seq x y z
N MET A 1 37.01 -13.48 16.22
CA MET A 1 36.28 -13.01 15.02
C MET A 1 35.14 -13.94 14.60
N LYS A 2 35.29 -15.28 14.68
CA LYS A 2 34.21 -16.24 14.34
C LYS A 2 32.98 -16.16 15.26
N ASP A 3 33.18 -15.85 16.54
CA ASP A 3 32.09 -15.87 17.54
C ASP A 3 31.05 -14.75 17.33
N TYR A 4 31.41 -13.70 16.59
CA TYR A 4 30.51 -12.60 16.25
C TYR A 4 29.74 -12.83 14.95
N ILE A 5 30.14 -13.81 14.13
CA ILE A 5 29.49 -14.08 12.84
C ILE A 5 28.04 -14.51 13.08
N ILE A 6 27.84 -15.45 14.01
CA ILE A 6 26.51 -15.97 14.35
C ILE A 6 25.55 -14.85 14.82
N PRO A 7 25.88 -14.04 15.85
CA PRO A 7 24.98 -12.98 16.30
C PRO A 7 24.76 -11.89 15.24
N ILE A 8 25.77 -11.56 14.42
CA ILE A 8 25.60 -10.60 13.31
C ILE A 8 24.65 -11.14 12.25
N SER A 9 24.76 -12.42 11.88
CA SER A 9 23.85 -13.06 10.91
C SER A 9 22.41 -13.06 11.40
N ILE A 10 22.18 -13.29 12.70
CA ILE A 10 20.84 -13.23 13.30
C ILE A 10 20.27 -11.81 13.21
N LEU A 11 21.07 -10.79 13.54
CA LEU A 11 20.68 -9.39 13.46
C LEU A 11 20.31 -8.95 12.03
N ILE A 12 21.11 -9.34 11.04
CA ILE A 12 20.84 -9.00 9.64
C ILE A 12 19.55 -9.70 9.17
N SER A 13 19.38 -10.97 9.52
CA SER A 13 18.20 -11.74 9.12
C SER A 13 16.91 -11.19 9.72
N SER A 14 16.93 -10.80 11.01
CA SER A 14 15.77 -10.19 11.66
C SER A 14 15.43 -8.83 11.05
N LEU A 15 16.43 -8.04 10.68
CA LEU A 15 16.24 -6.76 9.99
C LEU A 15 15.55 -6.96 8.63
N ILE A 16 16.03 -7.91 7.83
CA ILE A 16 15.46 -8.23 6.50
C ILE A 16 14.00 -8.68 6.63
N ILE A 17 13.71 -9.58 7.58
CA ILE A 17 12.34 -10.05 7.83
C ILE A 17 11.44 -8.90 8.28
N GLY A 18 11.93 -8.03 9.16
CA GLY A 18 11.19 -6.84 9.60
C GLY A 18 10.79 -5.92 8.44
N PHE A 19 11.71 -5.63 7.52
CA PHE A 19 11.41 -4.83 6.33
C PHE A 19 10.44 -5.53 5.37
N ALA A 20 10.54 -6.84 5.20
CA ALA A 20 9.62 -7.60 4.36
C ALA A 20 8.17 -7.55 4.89
N ILE A 21 7.98 -7.68 6.21
CA ILE A 21 6.67 -7.59 6.86
C ILE A 21 6.07 -6.18 6.72
N LEU A 22 6.88 -5.13 6.88
CA LEU A 22 6.42 -3.75 6.68
C LEU A 22 6.01 -3.48 5.22
N GLY A 23 6.71 -4.08 4.25
CA GLY A 23 6.39 -3.96 2.83
C GLY A 23 5.16 -4.76 2.41
N SER A 24 4.91 -5.93 3.00
CA SER A 24 3.78 -6.79 2.64
C SER A 24 2.41 -6.22 3.01
N SER A 25 2.33 -5.26 3.94
CA SER A 25 1.06 -4.59 4.24
C SER A 25 0.47 -3.84 3.03
N GLN A 26 1.31 -3.48 2.04
CA GLN A 26 0.84 -2.72 0.87
C GLN A 26 0.20 -3.59 -0.22
N THR A 27 0.39 -4.92 -0.20
CA THR A 27 -0.17 -5.80 -1.25
C THR A 27 -1.68 -5.98 -1.14
N GLU A 28 -2.27 -5.71 0.02
CA GLU A 28 -3.72 -5.77 0.24
C GLU A 28 -4.38 -4.39 0.34
N ARG A 29 -3.70 -3.34 -0.10
CA ARG A 29 -4.18 -1.97 0.05
C ARG A 29 -5.54 -1.75 -0.60
N PHE A 30 -5.75 -2.31 -1.78
CA PHE A 30 -6.99 -2.17 -2.54
C PHE A 30 -7.78 -3.48 -2.53
N GLU A 31 -9.06 -3.39 -2.19
CA GLU A 31 -10.01 -4.50 -2.24
C GLU A 31 -11.09 -4.21 -3.28
N HIS A 32 -11.30 -5.15 -4.19
CA HIS A 32 -12.43 -5.11 -5.12
C HIS A 32 -13.69 -5.60 -4.41
N ILE A 33 -14.68 -4.72 -4.26
CA ILE A 33 -15.96 -5.05 -3.64
C ILE A 33 -16.97 -5.45 -4.72
N GLU A 34 -17.04 -4.67 -5.79
CA GLU A 34 -17.93 -4.90 -6.94
C GLU A 34 -17.21 -4.49 -8.24
N ASN A 35 -17.79 -4.80 -9.40
CA ASN A 35 -17.20 -4.56 -10.73
C ASN A 35 -16.59 -3.16 -10.90
N ASN A 36 -17.20 -2.14 -10.30
CA ASN A 36 -16.76 -0.75 -10.41
C ASN A 36 -16.41 -0.08 -9.07
N VAL A 37 -16.23 -0.86 -8.00
CA VAL A 37 -16.03 -0.33 -6.65
C VAL A 37 -14.76 -0.92 -6.05
N VAL A 38 -13.81 -0.03 -5.73
CA VAL A 38 -12.53 -0.38 -5.12
C VAL A 38 -12.40 0.33 -3.77
N PHE A 39 -12.06 -0.40 -2.73
CA PHE A 39 -11.85 0.14 -1.39
C PHE A 39 -10.37 0.21 -1.04
N ASP A 40 -9.87 1.40 -0.68
CA ASP A 40 -8.51 1.61 -0.17
C ASP A 40 -8.50 1.46 1.35
N LYS A 41 -8.03 0.31 1.83
CA LYS A 41 -7.92 0.00 3.27
C LYS A 41 -6.99 0.94 4.02
N LYS A 42 -6.03 1.59 3.34
CA LYS A 42 -5.08 2.50 3.96
C LYS A 42 -5.72 3.83 4.33
N THR A 43 -6.60 4.35 3.46
CA THR A 43 -7.25 5.66 3.62
C THR A 43 -8.70 5.54 4.09
N GLY A 44 -9.29 4.35 4.05
CA GLY A 44 -10.71 4.12 4.31
C GLY A 44 -11.61 4.69 3.21
N THR A 45 -11.08 4.96 2.02
CA THR A 45 -11.79 5.62 0.93
C THR A 45 -12.29 4.61 -0.09
N THR A 46 -13.56 4.74 -0.48
CA THR A 46 -14.16 3.96 -1.57
C THR A 46 -14.10 4.74 -2.87
N TYR A 47 -13.46 4.15 -3.88
CA TYR A 47 -13.38 4.67 -5.24
C TYR A 47 -14.39 3.96 -6.13
N TYR A 48 -15.13 4.76 -6.89
CA TYR A 48 -16.01 4.28 -7.96
C TYR A 48 -15.25 4.45 -9.28
N THR A 49 -14.93 3.35 -9.96
CA THR A 49 -14.12 3.32 -11.18
C THR A 49 -14.95 3.54 -12.46
N ASP A 50 -16.27 3.46 -12.35
CA ASP A 50 -17.23 3.77 -13.42
C ASP A 50 -17.68 5.22 -13.44
N LYS A 51 -17.57 5.90 -12.30
CA LYS A 51 -17.91 7.32 -12.19
C LYS A 51 -16.70 8.14 -12.54
N LYS A 52 -16.89 9.11 -13.45
CA LYS A 52 -15.92 10.17 -13.68
C LYS A 52 -15.70 10.91 -12.37
N GLN A 53 -14.55 10.67 -11.74
CA GLN A 53 -14.21 11.33 -10.48
C GLN A 53 -13.78 12.76 -10.80
N TYR A 54 -14.54 13.74 -10.31
CA TYR A 54 -14.18 15.14 -10.42
C TYR A 54 -13.09 15.44 -9.41
N LEU A 55 -11.85 15.60 -9.89
CA LEU A 55 -10.79 16.13 -9.05
C LEU A 55 -10.97 17.64 -8.95
N ASP A 56 -11.34 18.14 -7.78
CA ASP A 56 -11.31 19.58 -7.49
C ASP A 56 -9.85 20.01 -7.33
N LYS A 57 -9.27 20.54 -8.41
CA LYS A 57 -8.01 21.30 -8.34
C LYS A 57 -8.37 22.77 -8.40
N LYS A 58 -8.51 23.41 -7.24
CA LYS A 58 -8.68 24.87 -7.07
C LYS A 58 -10.04 25.44 -7.54
N GLY A 59 -11.12 24.71 -7.38
CA GLY A 59 -12.50 25.12 -7.72
C GLY A 59 -12.94 24.72 -9.12
N ASP A 60 -12.01 24.24 -9.96
CA ASP A 60 -12.32 23.80 -11.31
C ASP A 60 -12.49 22.28 -11.35
N ARG A 61 -13.70 21.85 -11.76
CA ARG A 61 -14.04 20.44 -11.96
C ARG A 61 -13.45 19.97 -13.28
N TYR A 62 -12.37 19.20 -13.23
CA TYR A 62 -11.84 18.53 -14.41
C TYR A 62 -12.51 17.16 -14.59
N GLN A 63 -13.08 16.93 -15.76
CA GLN A 63 -13.61 15.65 -16.21
C GLN A 63 -12.47 14.90 -16.91
N TYR A 64 -11.98 13.80 -16.33
CA TYR A 64 -11.22 12.82 -17.11
C TYR A 64 -12.24 11.99 -17.89
N ASP A 65 -12.12 12.02 -19.21
CA ASP A 65 -12.79 11.09 -20.12
C ASP A 65 -12.12 9.72 -20.04
#